data_AF-A0A4U7JAG4-F1
#
_entry.id   AF-A0A4U7JAG4-F1
#
_cell.length_a   1.000
_cell.length_b   1.000
_cell.length_c   1.000
_cell.angle_alpha   90.00
_cell.angle_beta   90.00
_cell.angle_gamma   90.00
#
_symmetry.space_group_name_H-M   'P 1'
#
loop_
_entity.id
_entity.type
_entity.pdbx_description
1 polymer ?
#
loop_
_entity_poly.entity_id
_entity_poly.type
_entity_poly.pdbx_seq_one_letter_code
_entity_poly.pdbx_strand_id
1 'polypeptide(L)'
;MNTKQDTRRSKWISIVNEFNNSKLTQAEFSRKNDLDAKQLSSWVRKLKHNGLLNQETIQEWVALKSQTPQEFGVNSPSTLNIKIGCATIEVQDGFNSSLLVQVVDTLRSIC
;
A
#
# COMPACT_ATOMS: atom_id res chain seq x y z
N MET A 1 -7.52 31.74 -1.02
CA MET A 1 -8.54 30.73 -1.38
C MET A 1 -8.37 30.36 -2.86
N ASN A 2 -7.77 29.20 -3.19
CA ASN A 2 -7.40 28.84 -4.56
C ASN A 2 -8.35 27.77 -5.14
N THR A 3 -9.58 28.18 -5.45
CA THR A 3 -10.74 27.33 -5.80
C THR A 3 -10.63 26.54 -7.11
N LYS A 4 -9.58 26.75 -7.91
CA LYS A 4 -9.39 26.06 -9.21
C LYS A 4 -8.75 24.68 -9.11
N GLN A 5 -7.99 24.41 -8.05
CA GLN A 5 -7.30 23.12 -7.87
C GLN A 5 -8.22 22.04 -7.29
N ASP A 6 -9.08 22.40 -6.34
CA ASP A 6 -10.02 21.45 -5.72
C ASP A 6 -11.07 20.95 -6.71
N THR A 7 -11.60 21.83 -7.57
CA THR A 7 -12.61 21.45 -8.58
C THR A 7 -12.09 20.42 -9.59
N ARG A 8 -10.81 20.52 -10.00
CA ARG A 8 -10.19 19.52 -10.88
C ARG A 8 -9.96 18.20 -10.17
N ARG A 9 -9.51 18.24 -8.91
CA ARG A 9 -9.28 17.04 -8.10
C ARG A 9 -10.58 16.24 -7.92
N SER A 10 -11.67 16.91 -7.53
CA SER A 10 -12.96 16.26 -7.32
C SER A 10 -13.51 15.61 -8.60
N LYS A 11 -13.36 16.26 -9.75
CA LYS A 11 -13.73 15.67 -11.05
C LYS A 11 -12.96 14.39 -11.35
N TRP A 12 -11.65 14.40 -11.17
CA TRP A 12 -10.81 13.23 -11.41
C TRP A 12 -11.06 12.09 -10.42
N ILE A 13 -11.46 12.39 -9.18
CA ILE A 13 -11.90 11.37 -8.23
C ILE A 13 -13.16 10.65 -8.74
N SER A 14 -14.16 11.39 -9.25
CA SER A 14 -15.37 10.79 -9.84
C SER A 14 -15.03 9.91 -11.04
N ILE A 15 -14.22 10.42 -11.97
CA ILE A 15 -13.80 9.68 -13.18
C ILE A 15 -13.06 8.39 -12.82
N VAL A 16 -12.17 8.43 -11.82
CA VAL A 16 -11.42 7.24 -11.40
C VAL A 16 -12.31 6.23 -10.67
N ASN A 17 -13.32 6.68 -9.92
CA ASN A 17 -14.31 5.79 -9.33
C ASN A 17 -15.17 5.10 -10.40
N GLU A 18 -15.63 5.85 -11.41
CA GLU A 18 -16.33 5.29 -12.57
C GLU A 18 -15.46 4.28 -13.34
N PHE A 19 -14.17 4.59 -13.52
CA PHE A 19 -13.21 3.65 -14.11
C PHE A 19 -13.12 2.35 -13.30
N ASN A 20 -12.92 2.43 -11.99
CA ASN A 20 -12.84 1.25 -11.11
C ASN A 20 -14.13 0.41 -11.16
N ASN A 21 -15.30 1.06 -11.22
CA ASN A 21 -16.60 0.37 -11.30
C ASN A 21 -16.86 -0.23 -12.69
N SER A 22 -16.29 0.34 -13.76
CA SER A 22 -16.53 -0.09 -15.13
C SER A 22 -15.89 -1.44 -15.47
N LYS A 23 -14.85 -1.86 -14.74
CA LYS A 23 -14.01 -3.04 -15.02
C LYS A 23 -13.41 -3.08 -16.44
N LEU A 24 -13.43 -1.96 -17.15
CA LEU A 24 -12.82 -1.83 -18.48
C LEU A 24 -11.31 -1.63 -18.35
N THR A 25 -10.57 -1.96 -19.41
CA THR A 25 -9.16 -1.56 -19.47
C THR A 25 -9.05 -0.05 -19.59
N GLN A 26 -7.90 0.52 -19.22
CA GLN A 26 -7.67 1.97 -19.34
C GLN A 26 -7.86 2.46 -20.77
N ALA A 27 -7.46 1.67 -21.78
CA ALA A 27 -7.62 2.01 -23.19
C ALA A 27 -9.10 2.06 -23.61
N GLU A 28 -9.89 1.08 -23.19
CA GLU A 28 -11.33 1.01 -23.49
C GLU A 28 -12.12 2.11 -22.76
N PHE A 29 -11.82 2.34 -21.49
CA PHE A 29 -12.46 3.40 -20.71
C PHE A 29 -12.13 4.79 -21.27
N SER A 30 -10.87 5.00 -21.65
CA SER A 30 -10.42 6.26 -22.27
C SER A 30 -11.11 6.50 -23.60
N ARG A 31 -11.21 5.47 -24.46
CA ARG A 31 -11.90 5.56 -25.75
C ARG A 31 -13.41 5.79 -25.59
N LYS A 32 -14.05 5.18 -24.59
CA LYS A 32 -15.49 5.31 -24.34
C LYS A 32 -15.88 6.69 -23.79
N ASN A 33 -15.02 7.29 -22.97
CA ASN A 33 -15.28 8.56 -22.30
C ASN A 33 -14.56 9.75 -22.95
N ASP A 34 -13.92 9.55 -24.10
CA ASP A 34 -13.12 10.55 -24.82
C ASP A 34 -12.06 11.22 -23.93
N LEU A 35 -11.35 10.40 -23.16
CA LEU A 35 -10.31 10.81 -22.24
C LEU A 35 -8.92 10.42 -22.76
N ASP A 36 -7.90 11.22 -22.42
CA ASP A 36 -6.51 10.83 -22.66
C ASP A 36 -6.10 9.75 -21.65
N ALA A 37 -5.73 8.57 -22.17
CA ALA A 37 -5.27 7.44 -21.37
C ALA A 37 -4.04 7.77 -20.51
N LYS A 38 -3.14 8.65 -21.00
CA LYS A 38 -1.96 9.08 -20.22
C LYS A 38 -2.37 9.94 -19.04
N GLN A 39 -3.35 10.82 -19.22
CA GLN A 39 -3.89 11.63 -18.14
C GLN A 39 -4.60 10.76 -17.10
N LEU A 40 -5.43 9.81 -17.54
CA LEU A 40 -6.09 8.86 -16.65
C LEU A 40 -5.06 8.08 -15.82
N SER A 41 -4.02 7.53 -16.44
CA SER A 41 -2.95 6.80 -15.75
C SER A 41 -2.23 7.67 -14.71
N SER A 42 -1.88 8.91 -15.08
CA SER A 42 -1.26 9.88 -14.17
C SER A 42 -2.15 10.18 -12.97
N TRP A 43 -3.46 10.36 -13.16
CA TRP A 43 -4.40 10.64 -12.08
C TRP A 43 -4.68 9.43 -11.21
N VAL A 44 -4.80 8.23 -11.77
CA VAL A 44 -4.92 6.98 -11.00
C VAL A 44 -3.71 6.81 -10.10
N ARG A 45 -2.48 6.95 -10.63
CA ARG A 45 -1.24 6.85 -9.83
C ARG A 45 -1.20 7.92 -8.74
N LYS A 46 -1.55 9.16 -9.07
CA LYS A 46 -1.55 10.29 -8.13
C LYS A 46 -2.57 10.09 -7.01
N LEU A 47 -3.78 9.62 -7.32
CA LEU A 47 -4.84 9.40 -6.31
C LEU A 47 -4.54 8.19 -5.42
N LYS A 48 -3.93 7.11 -5.97
CA LYS A 48 -3.42 5.98 -5.17
C LYS A 48 -2.34 6.41 -4.18
N HIS A 49 -1.34 7.17 -4.63
CA HIS A 49 -0.24 7.62 -3.77
C HIS A 49 -0.71 8.56 -2.63
N ASN A 50 -1.79 9.32 -2.87
CA ASN A 50 -2.34 10.24 -1.87
C ASN A 50 -3.39 9.57 -0.96
N GLY A 51 -3.59 8.24 -1.04
CA GLY A 51 -4.57 7.51 -0.22
C GLY A 51 -6.03 7.96 -0.44
N LEU A 52 -6.33 8.58 -1.59
CA LEU A 52 -7.64 9.16 -1.88
C LEU A 52 -8.58 8.25 -2.67
N LEU A 53 -8.08 7.12 -3.13
CA LEU A 53 -8.94 6.06 -3.64
C LEU A 53 -9.25 5.15 -2.46
N ASN A 54 -10.53 5.04 -2.13
CA ASN A 54 -11.05 3.92 -1.35
C ASN A 54 -10.89 2.66 -2.19
N GLN A 55 -9.66 2.16 -2.30
CA GLN A 55 -9.47 0.82 -2.80
C GLN A 55 -9.92 -0.12 -1.67
N GLU A 56 -11.16 -0.60 -1.76
CA GLU A 56 -11.34 -2.06 -1.69
C GLU A 56 -10.37 -2.64 -2.70
N THR A 57 -9.13 -2.83 -2.26
CA THR A 57 -8.16 -3.53 -3.05
C THR A 57 -8.69 -4.93 -3.04
N ILE A 58 -9.35 -5.34 -4.14
CA ILE A 58 -9.35 -6.75 -4.53
C ILE A 58 -7.86 -7.04 -4.79
N GLN A 59 -7.14 -7.27 -3.70
CA GLN A 59 -5.93 -8.03 -3.72
C GLN A 59 -6.44 -9.38 -4.21
N GLU A 60 -6.18 -9.70 -5.48
CA GLU A 60 -6.21 -11.09 -5.90
C GLU A 60 -5.12 -11.79 -5.09
N TRP A 61 -5.50 -12.19 -3.88
CA TRP A 61 -4.79 -13.19 -3.12
C TRP A 61 -4.85 -14.44 -3.99
N VAL A 62 -3.82 -14.67 -4.80
CA VAL A 62 -3.57 -15.99 -5.33
C VAL A 62 -3.49 -16.88 -4.11
N ALA A 63 -4.51 -17.71 -3.92
CA ALA A 63 -4.49 -18.76 -2.92
C ALA A 63 -3.37 -19.72 -3.33
N LEU A 64 -2.17 -19.47 -2.80
CA LEU A 64 -1.18 -20.51 -2.62
C LEU A 64 -1.93 -21.63 -1.91
N LYS A 65 -2.08 -22.78 -2.58
CA LYS A 65 -2.63 -23.98 -1.97
C LYS A 65 -1.82 -24.20 -0.71
N SER A 66 -2.42 -23.86 0.41
CA SER A 66 -1.89 -24.12 1.73
C SER A 66 -1.66 -25.62 1.76
N GLN A 67 -0.40 -26.03 1.69
CA GLN A 67 -0.03 -27.29 2.30
C GLN A 67 -0.49 -27.12 3.74
N THR A 68 -1.54 -27.87 4.07
CA THR A 68 -2.17 -28.02 5.38
C THR A 68 -1.35 -27.42 6.50
N PRO A 69 -1.92 -26.58 7.38
CA PRO A 69 -1.27 -26.24 8.64
C PRO A 69 -0.92 -27.55 9.33
N GLN A 70 0.35 -27.94 9.23
CA GLN A 70 0.94 -28.82 10.18
C GLN A 70 0.72 -28.11 11.50
N GLU A 71 0.06 -28.80 12.42
CA GLU A 71 -0.24 -28.32 13.75
C GLU A 71 1.06 -27.77 14.37
N PHE A 72 1.29 -26.46 14.24
CA PHE A 72 2.32 -25.77 14.99
C PHE A 72 1.76 -25.64 16.40
N GLY A 73 1.86 -26.74 17.14
CA GLY A 73 1.58 -26.76 18.55
C GLY A 73 2.40 -25.69 19.23
N VAL A 74 1.71 -24.69 19.81
CA VAL A 74 2.08 -23.93 21.02
C VAL A 74 3.47 -23.23 21.07
N ASN A 75 4.33 -23.36 20.06
CA ASN A 75 5.76 -23.03 20.14
C ASN A 75 6.28 -22.20 18.95
N SER A 76 5.46 -21.32 18.38
CA SER A 76 5.97 -20.32 17.43
C SER A 76 6.45 -19.10 18.21
N PRO A 77 7.75 -18.76 18.22
CA PRO A 77 8.25 -17.61 18.96
C PRO A 77 7.59 -16.33 18.43
N SER A 78 7.02 -15.55 19.35
CA SER A 78 6.42 -14.28 18.99
C SER A 78 7.54 -13.34 18.52
N THR A 79 7.38 -12.80 17.31
CA THR A 79 8.42 -12.00 16.65
C THR A 79 7.89 -10.60 16.41
N LEU A 80 8.61 -9.58 16.89
CA LEU A 80 8.35 -8.17 16.66
C LEU A 80 9.23 -7.66 15.52
N ASN A 81 8.63 -7.06 14.50
CA ASN A 81 9.34 -6.49 13.36
C ASN A 81 9.24 -4.96 13.38
N ILE A 82 10.40 -4.28 13.33
CA ILE A 82 10.51 -2.81 13.36
C ILE A 82 11.15 -2.36 12.04
N LYS A 83 10.51 -1.42 11.33
CA LYS A 83 11.00 -0.90 10.05
C LYS A 83 11.28 0.61 10.12
N ILE A 84 12.51 1.00 9.79
CA ILE A 84 12.97 2.40 9.75
C ILE A 84 13.62 2.65 8.38
N GLY A 85 12.94 3.41 7.51
CA GLY A 85 13.40 3.63 6.14
C GLY A 85 13.58 2.33 5.36
N CYS A 86 14.83 2.03 4.97
CA CYS A 86 15.23 0.79 4.30
C CYS A 86 15.74 -0.31 5.25
N ALA A 87 15.86 -0.01 6.55
CA ALA A 87 16.32 -0.97 7.56
C ALA A 87 15.13 -1.70 8.21
N THR A 88 15.31 -3.00 8.47
CA THR A 88 14.35 -3.86 9.16
C THR A 88 15.06 -4.55 10.32
N ILE A 89 14.48 -4.50 11.51
CA ILE A 89 14.95 -5.16 12.72
C ILE A 89 13.92 -6.22 13.12
N GLU A 90 14.38 -7.46 13.27
CA GLU A 90 13.58 -8.58 13.74
C GLU A 90 13.98 -8.94 15.17
N VAL A 91 13.00 -8.98 16.07
CA VAL A 91 13.19 -9.24 17.49
C VAL A 91 12.35 -10.46 17.88
N GLN A 92 13.01 -11.51 18.37
CA GLN A 92 12.36 -12.74 18.80
C GLN A 92 12.30 -12.82 20.33
N ASP A 93 11.45 -13.68 20.86
CA ASP A 93 11.40 -13.98 22.29
C ASP A 93 12.76 -14.43 22.84
N GLY A 94 13.10 -13.95 24.04
CA GLY A 94 14.40 -14.22 24.67
C GLY A 94 15.56 -13.34 24.18
N PHE A 95 15.28 -12.31 23.38
CA PHE A 95 16.30 -11.35 22.96
C PHE A 95 16.93 -10.58 24.13
N ASN A 96 18.15 -10.10 23.92
CA ASN A 96 18.82 -9.22 24.87
C ASN A 96 18.31 -7.79 24.72
N SER A 97 17.51 -7.34 25.69
CA SER A 97 16.94 -5.98 25.71
C SER A 97 18.02 -4.89 25.70
N SER A 98 19.09 -5.05 26.46
CA SER A 98 20.19 -4.08 26.52
C SER A 98 20.90 -3.93 25.16
N LEU A 99 21.06 -5.04 24.43
CA LEU A 99 21.63 -5.02 23.09
C LEU A 99 20.70 -4.30 22.09
N LEU A 100 19.40 -4.58 22.15
CA LEU A 100 18.43 -3.91 21.27
C LEU A 100 18.42 -2.39 21.50
N VAL A 101 18.48 -1.94 22.76
CA VAL A 101 18.57 -0.51 23.10
C VAL A 101 19.83 0.11 22.51
N GLN A 102 21.00 -0.52 22.66
CA GLN A 102 22.25 -0.01 22.08
C GLN A 102 22.21 0.11 20.56
N VAL A 103 21.59 -0.88 19.89
CA VAL A 103 21.40 -0.85 18.43
C VAL A 103 20.50 0.31 18.03
N VAL A 104 19.36 0.48 18.69
CA VAL A 104 18.40 1.57 18.41
C VAL A 104 19.03 2.95 18.67
N ASP A 105 19.77 3.12 19.76
CA ASP A 105 20.47 4.37 20.08
C ASP A 105 21.55 4.71 19.05
N THR A 106 22.28 3.70 18.55
CA THR A 106 23.26 3.91 17.48
C THR A 106 22.57 4.36 16.20
N LEU A 107 21.46 3.70 15.83
CA LEU A 107 20.69 4.04 14.62
C LEU A 107 20.07 5.44 14.69
N ARG A 108 19.68 5.91 15.89
CA ARG A 108 19.18 7.28 16.12
C ARG A 108 20.18 8.37 15.74
N SER A 109 21.48 8.09 15.72
CA SER A 109 22.48 9.06 15.26
C SER A 109 22.61 9.14 13.74
N ILE A 110 22.06 8.15 13.02
CA ILE A 110 22.19 7.97 11.57
C ILE A 110 20.87 8.31 10.85
N CYS A 111 19.73 8.20 11.55
CA CYS A 111 18.36 8.45 11.07
C CYS A 111 17.68 9.54 11.89
#